data_AF-A0A9W9RXI9-F1
#
_entry.id   AF-A0A9W9RXI9-F1
#
_cell.length_a   1.000
_cell.length_b   1.000
_cell.length_c   1.000
_cell.angle_alpha   90.00
_cell.angle_beta   90.00
_cell.angle_gamma   90.00
#
_symmetry.space_group_name_H-M   'P 1'
#
loop_
_entity.id
_entity.type
_entity.pdbx_description
1 polymer ?
#
loop_
_entity_poly.entity_id
_entity_poly.type
_entity_poly.pdbx_seq_one_letter_code
_entity_poly.pdbx_strand_id
1 'polypeptide(L)'
;MKINVREIVYHKTPRANEEYRMGGYQRHLCDEDMQLVQTALRNTRFVGQKTDSVVNMLINDKIRGIFLAQALTTIVISGSTNLISLAMTRPFNEESFLWWFPGRCNEDDYAHFSLDKFLRHANVDPEGKPYLDNLRDVYIINEYPTLKNVHDNYYRTDFMGCLPFSGHLLAIEFVVKQDLHQPFLFTPCLLGEVDREFQYRIGGRAPGGHGHHFFTPLPVFKLRYQHKNTLESLDLDVESHLPMLKDWDDKNIEDDSVEMNPGWLTEEEEALEFRFLTSIWKLEGSLQDLSALKSLSIGIGLLLFFTRGVHVNPKKRRASFTLADCLPGNLEFLCIQGYEKGLNETSETQMDHLLAYYKSGNLNLKEITGIE
;
A
#
# COMPACT_ATOMS: atom_id res chain seq x y z
N MET A 1 7.94 2.41 -32.13
CA MET A 1 7.66 3.74 -31.56
C MET A 1 8.31 3.82 -30.20
N LYS A 2 9.11 4.86 -29.94
CA LYS A 2 9.64 5.14 -28.59
C LYS A 2 8.97 6.42 -28.11
N ILE A 3 7.99 6.29 -27.22
CA ILE A 3 7.49 7.42 -26.46
C ILE A 3 8.55 7.70 -25.39
N ASN A 4 9.07 8.91 -25.32
CA ASN A 4 10.00 9.28 -24.26
C ASN A 4 9.25 10.05 -23.17
N VAL A 5 8.57 9.33 -22.30
CA VAL A 5 7.83 9.89 -21.16
C VAL A 5 8.44 9.35 -19.87
N ARG A 6 8.86 10.28 -18.99
CA ARG A 6 9.44 9.95 -17.68
C ARG A 6 8.41 9.95 -16.57
N GLU A 7 7.34 10.71 -16.72
CA GLU A 7 6.33 10.93 -15.67
C GLU A 7 4.93 10.88 -16.28
N ILE A 8 4.02 10.16 -15.63
CA ILE A 8 2.62 10.06 -16.03
C ILE A 8 1.74 10.39 -14.84
N VAL A 9 0.70 11.21 -15.07
CA VAL A 9 -0.32 11.52 -14.08
C VAL A 9 -1.71 11.18 -14.63
N TYR A 10 -2.42 10.26 -14.00
CA TYR A 10 -3.74 9.78 -14.38
C TYR A 10 -4.79 10.12 -13.30
N HIS A 11 -5.75 11.00 -13.60
CA HIS A 11 -6.74 11.51 -12.63
C HIS A 11 -8.19 11.02 -12.84
N LYS A 12 -8.42 9.86 -13.48
CA LYS A 12 -9.79 9.42 -13.83
C LYS A 12 -10.21 8.14 -13.10
N THR A 13 -10.85 8.28 -11.95
CA THR A 13 -11.37 7.15 -11.17
C THR A 13 -12.64 6.52 -11.76
N PRO A 14 -12.73 5.17 -11.93
CA PRO A 14 -13.97 4.51 -12.32
C PRO A 14 -15.05 4.56 -11.27
N ARG A 15 -16.29 4.77 -11.70
CA ARG A 15 -17.45 4.72 -10.80
C ARG A 15 -18.01 3.30 -10.69
N ALA A 16 -18.69 3.04 -9.57
CA ALA A 16 -19.52 1.86 -9.39
C ALA A 16 -20.47 1.67 -10.59
N ASN A 17 -20.52 0.45 -11.13
CA ASN A 17 -21.36 0.05 -12.27
C ASN A 17 -20.94 0.62 -13.64
N GLU A 18 -19.69 1.08 -13.80
CA GLU A 18 -19.14 1.44 -15.10
C GLU A 18 -18.67 0.20 -15.86
N GLU A 19 -19.51 -0.29 -16.78
CA GLU A 19 -19.14 -1.33 -17.74
C GLU A 19 -18.79 -0.71 -19.10
N TYR A 20 -17.71 -1.20 -19.70
CA TYR A 20 -17.42 -0.90 -21.11
C TYR A 20 -17.99 -2.00 -21.99
N ARG A 21 -18.81 -1.59 -22.96
CA ARG A 21 -19.27 -2.46 -24.04
C ARG A 21 -18.70 -1.95 -25.35
N MET A 22 -17.97 -2.80 -26.05
CA MET A 22 -17.46 -2.47 -27.37
C MET A 22 -18.63 -2.10 -28.29
N GLY A 23 -18.50 -0.94 -28.94
CA GLY A 23 -19.46 -0.47 -29.92
C GLY A 23 -18.92 -0.65 -31.33
N GLY A 24 -19.72 -0.25 -32.33
CA GLY A 24 -19.19 -0.05 -33.68
C GLY A 24 -18.14 1.06 -33.69
N TYR A 25 -17.22 1.02 -34.66
CA TYR A 25 -16.23 2.07 -34.89
C TYR A 25 -16.92 3.38 -35.30
N GLN A 26 -16.68 4.47 -34.56
CA GLN A 26 -17.37 5.77 -34.74
C GLN A 26 -16.42 6.88 -35.19
N ARG A 27 -15.11 6.77 -34.90
CA ARG A 27 -14.03 7.60 -35.43
C ARG A 27 -13.10 6.81 -36.32
N HIS A 28 -12.41 7.53 -37.19
CA HIS A 28 -11.30 7.01 -37.95
C HIS A 28 -10.01 7.61 -37.39
N LEU A 29 -9.03 6.77 -37.05
CA LEU A 29 -7.65 7.19 -36.87
C LEU A 29 -6.97 7.11 -38.23
N CYS A 30 -6.05 8.04 -38.54
CA CYS A 30 -5.26 7.91 -39.76
C CYS A 30 -4.36 6.67 -39.68
N ASP A 31 -3.88 6.20 -40.83
CA ASP A 31 -3.03 5.00 -40.90
C ASP A 31 -1.77 5.12 -40.04
N GLU A 32 -1.19 6.32 -39.96
CA GLU A 32 -0.02 6.61 -39.13
C GLU A 32 -0.34 6.43 -37.64
N ASP A 33 -1.39 7.08 -37.12
CA ASP A 33 -1.82 6.95 -35.73
C ASP A 33 -2.21 5.51 -35.39
N MET A 34 -2.89 4.81 -36.30
CA MET A 34 -3.25 3.41 -36.11
C MET A 34 -2.00 2.52 -36.03
N GLN A 35 -0.99 2.75 -36.87
CA GLN A 35 0.28 2.03 -36.78
C GLN A 35 1.00 2.29 -35.46
N LEU A 36 0.96 3.52 -34.96
CA LEU A 36 1.52 3.88 -33.66
C LEU A 36 0.82 3.13 -32.51
N VAL A 37 -0.51 3.13 -32.50
CA VAL A 37 -1.32 2.40 -31.52
C VAL A 37 -1.05 0.90 -31.57
N GLN A 38 -1.05 0.29 -32.76
CA GLN A 38 -0.76 -1.14 -32.91
C GLN A 38 0.66 -1.50 -32.46
N THR A 39 1.63 -0.62 -32.71
CA THR A 39 3.02 -0.83 -32.26
C THR A 39 3.11 -0.82 -30.74
N ALA A 40 2.44 0.13 -30.07
CA ALA A 40 2.40 0.17 -28.60
C ALA A 40 1.69 -1.06 -28.02
N LEU A 41 0.56 -1.47 -28.60
CA LEU A 41 -0.19 -2.65 -28.16
C LEU A 41 0.55 -3.98 -28.37
N ARG A 42 1.46 -4.07 -29.35
CA ARG A 42 2.35 -5.23 -29.46
C ARG A 42 3.26 -5.37 -28.23
N ASN A 43 3.69 -4.25 -27.65
CA ASN A 43 4.52 -4.27 -26.45
C ASN A 43 3.74 -4.74 -25.22
N THR A 44 2.42 -4.52 -25.15
CA THR A 44 1.60 -4.97 -24.02
C THR A 44 1.39 -6.48 -23.97
N ARG A 45 1.72 -7.20 -25.06
CA ARG A 45 1.38 -8.62 -25.30
C ARG A 45 -0.12 -8.93 -25.20
N PHE A 46 -0.98 -7.93 -25.29
CA PHE A 46 -2.41 -8.19 -25.44
C PHE A 46 -2.68 -8.90 -26.76
N VAL A 47 -3.58 -9.88 -26.73
CA VAL A 47 -4.01 -10.65 -27.89
C VAL A 47 -5.53 -10.64 -28.00
N GLY A 48 -6.03 -10.72 -29.24
CA GLY A 48 -7.46 -10.79 -29.55
C GLY A 48 -8.28 -9.67 -28.92
N GLN A 49 -9.33 -10.05 -28.20
CA GLN A 49 -10.33 -9.14 -27.64
C GLN A 49 -9.76 -8.03 -26.75
N LYS A 50 -8.63 -8.27 -26.06
CA LYS A 50 -7.99 -7.25 -25.20
C LYS A 50 -7.46 -6.09 -26.05
N THR A 51 -6.76 -6.39 -27.14
CA THR A 51 -6.24 -5.41 -28.10
C THR A 51 -7.38 -4.67 -28.80
N ASP A 52 -8.41 -5.40 -29.24
CA ASP A 52 -9.56 -4.81 -29.91
C ASP A 52 -10.33 -3.86 -28.98
N SER A 53 -10.40 -4.17 -27.68
CA SER A 53 -11.04 -3.30 -26.69
C SER A 53 -10.32 -1.96 -26.57
N VAL A 54 -8.97 -1.95 -26.47
CA VAL A 54 -8.20 -0.71 -26.34
C VAL A 54 -8.37 0.15 -27.59
N VAL A 55 -8.28 -0.46 -28.77
CA VAL A 55 -8.50 0.23 -30.05
C VAL A 55 -9.92 0.78 -30.13
N ASN A 56 -10.94 -0.02 -29.78
CA ASN A 56 -12.33 0.43 -29.77
C ASN A 56 -12.55 1.59 -28.78
N MET A 57 -11.83 1.63 -27.66
CA MET A 57 -11.93 2.74 -26.70
C MET A 57 -11.42 4.06 -27.27
N LEU A 58 -10.42 4.04 -28.17
CA LEU A 58 -9.89 5.26 -28.80
C LEU A 58 -10.83 5.83 -29.88
N ILE A 59 -11.51 4.94 -30.60
CA ILE A 59 -12.27 5.28 -31.82
C ILE A 59 -13.78 5.34 -31.61
N ASN A 60 -14.23 5.30 -30.36
CA ASN A 60 -15.64 5.40 -30.01
C ASN A 60 -15.95 6.78 -29.42
N ASP A 61 -16.72 7.62 -30.12
CA ASP A 61 -17.08 8.97 -29.67
C ASP A 61 -17.91 9.00 -28.41
N LYS A 62 -18.73 7.97 -28.23
CA LYS A 62 -19.71 7.89 -27.15
C LYS A 62 -19.11 7.29 -25.89
N ILE A 63 -17.80 7.06 -25.88
CA ILE A 63 -17.14 6.48 -24.73
C ILE A 63 -17.01 7.50 -23.61
N ARG A 64 -17.21 7.04 -22.36
CA ARG A 64 -16.92 7.86 -21.19
C ARG A 64 -15.43 8.19 -21.18
N GLY A 65 -15.10 9.44 -20.86
CA GLY A 65 -13.72 9.94 -20.88
C GLY A 65 -12.75 9.13 -20.01
N ILE A 66 -13.26 8.33 -19.07
CA ILE A 66 -12.44 7.42 -18.28
C ILE A 66 -11.82 6.27 -19.08
N PHE A 67 -12.58 5.58 -19.93
CA PHE A 67 -12.06 4.46 -20.70
C PHE A 67 -11.07 4.94 -21.75
N LEU A 68 -11.35 6.12 -22.35
CA LEU A 68 -10.40 6.80 -23.22
C LEU A 68 -9.11 7.15 -22.47
N ALA A 69 -9.21 7.73 -21.27
CA ALA A 69 -8.04 8.05 -20.46
C ALA A 69 -7.22 6.80 -20.13
N GLN A 70 -7.86 5.67 -19.78
CA GLN A 70 -7.15 4.42 -19.52
C GLN A 70 -6.50 3.82 -20.76
N ALA A 71 -7.19 3.81 -21.90
CA ALA A 71 -6.63 3.34 -23.17
C ALA A 71 -5.40 4.15 -23.57
N LEU A 72 -5.49 5.49 -23.47
CA LEU A 72 -4.37 6.38 -23.73
C LEU A 72 -3.21 6.15 -22.75
N THR A 73 -3.47 6.08 -21.44
CA THR A 73 -2.43 5.80 -20.45
C THR A 73 -1.75 4.46 -20.71
N THR A 74 -2.50 3.42 -21.07
CA THR A 74 -1.98 2.09 -21.43
C THR A 74 -1.03 2.17 -22.63
N ILE A 75 -1.41 2.91 -23.67
CA ILE A 75 -0.59 3.12 -24.87
C ILE A 75 0.68 3.93 -24.55
N VAL A 76 0.54 4.98 -23.72
CA VAL A 76 1.67 5.82 -23.33
C VAL A 76 2.68 5.02 -22.51
N ILE A 77 2.24 4.24 -21.52
CA ILE A 77 3.15 3.41 -20.72
C ILE A 77 3.82 2.36 -21.60
N SER A 78 3.06 1.58 -22.37
CA SER A 78 3.61 0.49 -23.20
C SER A 78 4.54 0.96 -24.33
N GLY A 79 4.39 2.21 -24.78
CA GLY A 79 5.32 2.84 -25.71
C GLY A 79 6.54 3.48 -25.03
N SER A 80 6.55 3.63 -23.71
CA SER A 80 7.64 4.26 -22.96
C SER A 80 8.74 3.28 -22.63
N THR A 81 10.00 3.72 -22.75
CA THR A 81 11.18 2.94 -22.31
C THR A 81 11.85 3.53 -21.09
N ASN A 82 11.44 4.73 -20.65
CA ASN A 82 12.12 5.53 -19.63
C ASN A 82 11.14 6.08 -18.58
N LEU A 83 9.99 5.42 -18.37
CA LEU A 83 9.05 5.82 -17.35
C LEU A 83 9.69 5.64 -15.96
N ILE A 84 9.70 6.69 -15.15
CA ILE A 84 10.30 6.72 -13.81
C ILE A 84 9.24 6.93 -12.73
N SER A 85 8.21 7.72 -13.03
CA SER A 85 7.13 8.03 -12.09
C SER A 85 5.75 7.82 -12.70
N LEU A 86 4.85 7.19 -11.93
CA LEU A 86 3.45 7.00 -12.27
C LEU A 86 2.58 7.45 -11.09
N ALA A 87 1.92 8.59 -11.25
CA ALA A 87 0.84 9.02 -10.36
C ALA A 87 -0.51 8.64 -10.98
N MET A 88 -1.38 7.95 -10.25
CA MET A 88 -2.66 7.50 -10.77
C MET A 88 -3.76 7.40 -9.72
N THR A 89 -4.96 7.83 -10.06
CA THR A 89 -6.18 7.41 -9.36
C THR A 89 -6.43 5.92 -9.57
N ARG A 90 -7.20 5.26 -8.69
CA ARG A 90 -7.56 3.84 -8.84
C ARG A 90 -8.05 3.54 -10.27
N PRO A 91 -7.42 2.62 -11.03
CA PRO A 91 -7.80 2.33 -12.41
C PRO A 91 -8.90 1.26 -12.53
N PHE A 92 -9.47 0.80 -11.42
CA PHE A 92 -10.52 -0.23 -11.40
C PHE A 92 -11.74 0.27 -10.60
N ASN A 93 -12.85 -0.45 -10.74
CA ASN A 93 -14.08 -0.15 -10.01
C ASN A 93 -13.99 -0.57 -8.54
N GLU A 94 -14.56 0.24 -7.65
CA GLU A 94 -14.63 -0.01 -6.21
C GLU A 94 -15.77 -0.98 -5.91
N GLU A 95 -15.47 -2.27 -6.03
CA GLU A 95 -16.32 -3.34 -5.50
C GLU A 95 -15.50 -4.10 -4.48
N SER A 96 -15.49 -3.55 -3.28
CA SER A 96 -14.65 -3.91 -2.14
C SER A 96 -14.91 -5.32 -1.56
N PHE A 97 -15.52 -6.22 -2.33
CA PHE A 97 -15.89 -7.58 -1.93
C PHE A 97 -15.63 -8.64 -3.01
N LEU A 98 -15.30 -8.27 -4.26
CA LEU A 98 -15.12 -9.25 -5.35
C LEU A 98 -13.77 -9.99 -5.28
N TRP A 99 -12.75 -9.33 -4.74
CA TRP A 99 -11.42 -9.92 -4.53
C TRP A 99 -11.37 -10.89 -3.33
N TRP A 100 -12.49 -11.09 -2.63
CA TRP A 100 -12.57 -11.86 -1.37
C TRP A 100 -12.90 -13.34 -1.60
N PHE A 101 -13.28 -13.72 -2.82
CA PHE A 101 -13.69 -15.09 -3.14
C PHE A 101 -12.82 -15.62 -4.29
N PRO A 102 -11.85 -16.50 -4.01
CA PRO A 102 -11.13 -17.20 -5.05
C PRO A 102 -12.14 -17.99 -5.89
N GLY A 103 -12.14 -17.76 -7.20
CA GLY A 103 -13.09 -18.36 -8.14
C GLY A 103 -14.13 -17.40 -8.75
N ARG A 104 -14.21 -16.13 -8.31
CA ARG A 104 -14.96 -15.08 -9.05
C ARG A 104 -14.11 -14.23 -9.99
N CYS A 105 -12.79 -14.27 -9.84
CA CYS A 105 -11.85 -13.61 -10.74
C CYS A 105 -11.45 -14.55 -11.89
N ASN A 106 -12.34 -14.73 -12.87
CA ASN A 106 -11.83 -15.00 -14.21
C ASN A 106 -11.23 -13.67 -14.71
N GLU A 107 -9.91 -13.62 -14.93
CA GLU A 107 -9.19 -12.43 -15.45
C GLU A 107 -9.83 -11.84 -16.73
N ASP A 108 -10.61 -12.65 -17.44
CA ASP A 108 -11.23 -12.27 -18.70
C ASP A 108 -12.62 -11.63 -18.55
N ASP A 109 -13.39 -11.88 -17.47
CA ASP A 109 -14.83 -11.56 -17.45
C ASP A 109 -15.21 -10.17 -16.90
N TYR A 110 -14.41 -9.54 -16.01
CA TYR A 110 -14.90 -8.38 -15.24
C TYR A 110 -14.06 -7.10 -15.25
N ALA A 111 -12.80 -7.11 -15.73
CA ALA A 111 -12.00 -5.89 -15.80
C ALA A 111 -12.15 -5.21 -17.17
N HIS A 112 -13.15 -4.34 -17.32
CA HIS A 112 -13.37 -3.48 -18.49
C HIS A 112 -12.34 -2.33 -18.63
N PHE A 113 -11.35 -2.29 -17.74
CA PHE A 113 -10.42 -1.19 -17.54
C PHE A 113 -9.04 -1.56 -18.09
N SER A 114 -8.69 -1.00 -19.24
CA SER A 114 -7.46 -1.34 -19.96
C SER A 114 -6.18 -1.10 -19.14
N LEU A 115 -6.15 -0.03 -18.35
CA LEU A 115 -5.00 0.31 -17.53
C LEU A 115 -4.80 -0.69 -16.39
N ASP A 116 -5.88 -1.06 -15.69
CA ASP A 116 -5.86 -2.09 -14.65
C ASP A 116 -5.36 -3.44 -15.19
N LYS A 117 -5.95 -3.92 -16.30
CA LYS A 117 -5.52 -5.16 -16.97
C LYS A 117 -4.05 -5.12 -17.37
N PHE A 118 -3.62 -4.00 -17.93
CA PHE A 118 -2.25 -3.83 -18.41
C PHE A 118 -1.24 -3.89 -17.26
N LEU A 119 -1.49 -3.17 -16.17
CA LEU A 119 -0.60 -3.16 -15.00
C LEU A 119 -0.54 -4.53 -14.33
N ARG A 120 -1.68 -5.23 -14.16
CA ARG A 120 -1.71 -6.61 -13.63
C ARG A 120 -0.92 -7.56 -14.52
N HIS A 121 -1.16 -7.53 -15.83
CA HIS A 121 -0.48 -8.41 -16.77
C HIS A 121 1.03 -8.12 -16.85
N ALA A 122 1.44 -6.85 -16.74
CA ALA A 122 2.84 -6.48 -16.72
C ALA A 122 3.55 -7.02 -15.47
N ASN A 123 2.86 -7.05 -14.32
CA ASN A 123 3.41 -7.62 -13.11
C ASN A 123 3.44 -9.14 -13.12
N VAL A 124 2.37 -9.83 -13.53
CA VAL A 124 2.34 -11.31 -13.49
C VAL A 124 3.44 -11.96 -14.35
N ASP A 125 3.83 -11.32 -15.45
CA ASP A 125 4.83 -11.84 -16.39
C ASP A 125 5.74 -10.69 -16.85
N PRO A 126 6.74 -10.25 -16.07
CA PRO A 126 7.57 -9.09 -16.41
C PRO A 126 8.55 -9.38 -17.57
N GLU A 127 8.77 -10.65 -17.92
CA GLU A 127 9.78 -11.06 -18.90
C GLU A 127 9.46 -10.50 -20.30
N GLY A 128 10.36 -9.64 -20.79
CA GLY A 128 10.23 -9.00 -22.11
C GLY A 128 9.18 -7.87 -22.15
N LYS A 129 8.88 -7.26 -21.01
CA LYS A 129 8.02 -6.06 -20.86
C LYS A 129 8.80 -4.88 -20.27
N PRO A 130 9.77 -4.29 -21.02
CA PRO A 130 10.78 -3.38 -20.47
C PRO A 130 10.26 -1.98 -20.08
N TYR A 131 8.97 -1.72 -20.30
CA TYR A 131 8.38 -0.39 -20.17
C TYR A 131 8.14 0.03 -18.70
N LEU A 132 8.25 -0.90 -17.75
CA LEU A 132 8.23 -0.60 -16.31
C LEU A 132 9.60 -0.77 -15.63
N ASP A 133 10.64 -1.19 -16.35
CA ASP A 133 11.97 -1.49 -15.78
C ASP A 133 12.61 -0.29 -15.05
N ASN A 134 12.27 0.92 -15.50
CA ASN A 134 12.77 2.18 -14.97
C ASN A 134 11.82 2.84 -13.97
N LEU A 135 10.62 2.28 -13.73
CA LEU A 135 9.64 2.84 -12.81
C LEU A 135 10.17 2.72 -11.38
N ARG A 136 10.24 3.83 -10.67
CA ARG A 136 10.75 3.95 -9.28
C ARG A 136 9.71 4.54 -8.34
N ASP A 137 8.85 5.41 -8.85
CA ASP A 137 7.86 6.12 -8.06
C ASP A 137 6.46 5.76 -8.51
N VAL A 138 5.63 5.26 -7.57
CA VAL A 138 4.20 5.03 -7.81
C VAL A 138 3.39 5.78 -6.78
N TYR A 139 2.58 6.72 -7.24
CA TYR A 139 1.72 7.55 -6.39
C TYR A 139 0.24 7.25 -6.65
N ILE A 140 -0.50 6.87 -5.61
CA ILE A 140 -1.95 6.63 -5.73
C ILE A 140 -2.71 7.91 -5.36
N ILE A 141 -3.38 8.51 -6.35
CA ILE A 141 -4.15 9.75 -6.20
C ILE A 141 -5.54 9.42 -5.64
N ASN A 142 -5.84 9.93 -4.45
CA ASN A 142 -7.15 9.80 -3.81
C ASN A 142 -8.01 11.06 -4.08
N GLU A 143 -8.45 11.25 -5.34
CA GLU A 143 -9.31 12.37 -5.73
C GLU A 143 -10.68 11.88 -6.23
N TYR A 144 -11.78 12.40 -5.64
CA TYR A 144 -13.14 12.16 -6.12
C TYR A 144 -13.80 13.45 -6.64
N PRO A 145 -14.14 13.55 -7.94
CA PRO A 145 -14.51 14.83 -8.56
C PRO A 145 -15.94 15.34 -8.30
N THR A 146 -16.77 14.71 -7.45
CA THR A 146 -18.24 14.96 -7.47
C THR A 146 -18.98 15.26 -6.18
N LEU A 147 -18.33 15.63 -5.08
CA LEU A 147 -19.09 16.17 -3.94
C LEU A 147 -18.47 17.49 -3.48
N LYS A 148 -18.99 18.60 -4.02
CA LYS A 148 -18.68 19.98 -3.60
C LYS A 148 -19.09 20.29 -2.14
N ASN A 149 -19.70 19.34 -1.43
CA ASN A 149 -20.16 19.50 -0.06
C ASN A 149 -19.86 18.22 0.73
N VAL A 150 -18.64 18.04 1.22
CA VAL A 150 -18.47 17.26 2.44
C VAL A 150 -17.23 17.75 3.17
N HIS A 151 -17.43 18.57 4.20
CA HIS A 151 -16.41 18.86 5.20
C HIS A 151 -16.14 17.66 6.14
N ASP A 152 -16.82 16.53 5.93
CA ASP A 152 -17.02 15.53 6.99
C ASP A 152 -16.85 14.05 6.59
N ASN A 153 -16.53 13.69 5.33
CA ASN A 153 -16.37 12.27 4.96
C ASN A 153 -15.08 12.02 4.18
N TYR A 154 -14.22 11.17 4.73
CA TYR A 154 -13.06 10.60 4.06
C TYR A 154 -13.46 9.68 2.90
N TYR A 155 -12.63 9.63 1.85
CA TYR A 155 -12.86 8.76 0.70
C TYR A 155 -12.27 7.37 0.91
N ARG A 156 -13.07 6.36 0.61
CA ARG A 156 -12.67 4.95 0.59
C ARG A 156 -11.78 4.73 -0.64
N THR A 157 -10.49 4.47 -0.44
CA THR A 157 -9.57 4.02 -1.50
C THR A 157 -9.28 2.54 -1.29
N ASP A 158 -9.57 1.72 -2.30
CA ASP A 158 -9.18 0.31 -2.34
C ASP A 158 -7.68 0.20 -2.61
N PHE A 159 -6.88 0.49 -1.58
CA PHE A 159 -5.43 0.36 -1.63
C PHE A 159 -5.02 -1.06 -2.03
N MET A 160 -5.75 -2.05 -1.51
CA MET A 160 -5.58 -3.47 -1.79
C MET A 160 -5.65 -3.80 -3.28
N GLY A 161 -6.69 -3.34 -3.98
CA GLY A 161 -6.80 -3.53 -5.43
C GLY A 161 -5.67 -2.83 -6.22
N CYS A 162 -5.00 -1.83 -5.62
CA CYS A 162 -3.85 -1.14 -6.22
C CYS A 162 -2.52 -1.88 -6.00
N LEU A 163 -2.44 -2.78 -5.00
CA LEU A 163 -1.20 -3.47 -4.63
C LEU A 163 -0.66 -4.44 -5.69
N PRO A 164 -1.49 -5.20 -6.43
CA PRO A 164 -1.01 -6.00 -7.55
C PRO A 164 -0.29 -5.21 -8.65
N PHE A 165 -0.37 -3.87 -8.65
CA PHE A 165 0.42 -3.02 -9.56
C PHE A 165 1.87 -2.84 -9.13
N SER A 166 2.21 -3.22 -7.90
CA SER A 166 3.48 -2.94 -7.25
C SER A 166 4.37 -4.18 -7.03
N GLY A 167 3.86 -5.38 -7.34
CA GLY A 167 4.53 -6.65 -7.05
C GLY A 167 5.99 -6.67 -7.52
N HIS A 168 6.27 -6.58 -8.81
CA HIS A 168 7.60 -6.85 -9.35
C HIS A 168 8.42 -5.60 -9.74
N LEU A 169 8.04 -4.41 -9.25
CA LEU A 169 8.83 -3.20 -9.54
C LEU A 169 10.07 -3.19 -8.63
N LEU A 170 11.25 -3.17 -9.24
CA LEU A 170 12.56 -3.34 -8.57
C LEU A 170 12.93 -2.24 -7.56
N ALA A 171 12.16 -1.17 -7.47
CA ALA A 171 12.22 -0.18 -6.41
C ALA A 171 10.90 0.58 -6.44
N ILE A 172 10.13 0.54 -5.36
CA ILE A 172 8.99 1.44 -5.19
C ILE A 172 9.24 2.23 -3.93
N GLU A 173 9.52 3.52 -4.11
CA GLU A 173 9.39 4.49 -3.04
C GLU A 173 7.89 4.84 -2.93
N PHE A 174 7.19 4.14 -2.03
CA PHE A 174 5.80 4.45 -1.74
C PHE A 174 5.73 5.75 -0.92
N VAL A 175 5.30 6.84 -1.53
CA VAL A 175 4.84 8.04 -0.81
C VAL A 175 3.32 8.09 -0.90
N VAL A 176 2.64 7.51 0.08
CA VAL A 176 1.19 7.70 0.24
C VAL A 176 0.97 8.98 1.03
N LYS A 177 0.44 10.04 0.40
CA LYS A 177 -0.05 11.22 1.12
C LYS A 177 -1.58 11.17 1.26
N GLN A 178 -1.97 10.61 2.41
CA GLN A 178 -3.17 10.81 3.25
C GLN A 178 -4.58 10.30 2.88
N ASP A 179 -5.20 9.84 3.98
CA ASP A 179 -6.61 9.58 4.31
C ASP A 179 -7.33 8.39 3.68
N LEU A 180 -7.00 7.19 4.19
CA LEU A 180 -7.66 5.93 3.88
C LEU A 180 -8.77 5.60 4.90
N HIS A 181 -9.99 5.36 4.39
CA HIS A 181 -11.10 4.77 5.14
C HIS A 181 -11.39 3.35 4.61
N GLN A 182 -10.55 2.37 4.92
CA GLN A 182 -10.82 0.94 4.67
C GLN A 182 -10.46 0.13 5.92
N PRO A 183 -11.42 -0.54 6.57
CA PRO A 183 -11.20 -1.26 7.81
C PRO A 183 -10.95 -2.77 7.69
N PHE A 184 -10.65 -3.32 6.51
CA PHE A 184 -10.54 -4.78 6.36
C PHE A 184 -9.45 -5.18 5.35
N LEU A 185 -8.42 -5.91 5.83
CA LEU A 185 -7.73 -7.10 5.24
C LEU A 185 -7.35 -7.08 3.73
N PHE A 186 -6.22 -7.56 3.18
CA PHE A 186 -4.92 -8.13 3.55
C PHE A 186 -4.11 -8.30 2.23
N THR A 187 -2.94 -7.67 2.08
CA THR A 187 -1.78 -7.82 1.13
C THR A 187 -1.86 -8.35 -0.34
N PRO A 188 -1.05 -7.87 -1.34
CA PRO A 188 0.43 -8.07 -1.43
C PRO A 188 1.25 -6.80 -1.84
N CYS A 189 2.02 -6.22 -0.92
CA CYS A 189 3.19 -5.38 -1.21
C CYS A 189 4.46 -6.23 -1.01
N LEU A 190 4.71 -7.23 -1.85
CA LEU A 190 5.91 -8.07 -1.74
C LEU A 190 6.20 -8.66 -3.12
N LEU A 191 7.27 -8.16 -3.73
CA LEU A 191 8.11 -8.80 -4.76
C LEU A 191 9.22 -7.83 -5.25
N GLY A 192 9.35 -6.63 -4.68
CA GLY A 192 10.57 -5.83 -4.74
C GLY A 192 11.67 -6.44 -3.86
N GLU A 193 12.83 -6.76 -4.45
CA GLU A 193 13.94 -7.39 -3.73
C GLU A 193 14.62 -6.47 -2.69
N VAL A 194 14.31 -5.16 -2.68
CA VAL A 194 15.05 -4.19 -1.85
C VAL A 194 14.17 -3.00 -1.42
N ASP A 195 13.27 -3.20 -0.46
CA ASP A 195 12.61 -2.06 0.21
C ASP A 195 13.55 -1.50 1.28
N ARG A 196 14.29 -0.43 0.95
CA ARG A 196 15.13 0.30 1.92
C ARG A 196 14.34 1.28 2.76
N GLU A 197 13.27 1.86 2.24
CA GLU A 197 12.50 2.88 2.93
C GLU A 197 11.00 2.58 2.82
N PHE A 198 10.27 2.72 3.92
CA PHE A 198 8.82 2.58 3.96
C PHE A 198 8.20 3.70 4.77
N GLN A 199 7.28 4.44 4.15
CA GLN A 199 6.52 5.50 4.82
C GLN A 199 5.02 5.27 4.62
N TYR A 200 4.28 5.30 5.73
CA TYR A 200 2.83 5.26 5.73
C TYR A 200 2.30 6.24 6.78
N ARG A 201 1.63 7.28 6.31
CA ARG A 201 1.03 8.31 7.15
C ARG A 201 -0.45 8.42 6.87
N ILE A 202 -1.28 8.29 7.91
CA ILE A 202 -2.68 8.70 7.89
C ILE A 202 -2.70 10.14 8.37
N GLY A 203 -3.50 11.01 7.77
CA GLY A 203 -3.71 12.27 8.44
C GLY A 203 -4.75 13.14 7.79
N GLY A 204 -5.59 13.64 8.68
CA GLY A 204 -6.74 14.46 8.42
C GLY A 204 -7.60 14.37 9.67
N ARG A 205 -8.12 15.50 10.13
CA ARG A 205 -9.10 15.53 11.22
C ARG A 205 -10.46 15.20 10.62
N ALA A 206 -11.18 14.24 11.19
CA ALA A 206 -12.64 14.21 11.11
C ALA A 206 -13.13 15.14 12.21
N PRO A 207 -13.65 16.33 11.90
CA PRO A 207 -14.39 17.10 12.89
C PRO A 207 -15.73 16.38 13.07
N GLY A 208 -15.80 15.39 13.97
CA GLY A 208 -17.07 14.71 14.22
C GLY A 208 -17.04 13.33 14.86
N GLY A 209 -15.87 12.69 15.05
CA GLY A 209 -15.73 11.54 15.95
C GLY A 209 -16.59 10.29 15.67
N HIS A 210 -17.12 10.10 14.46
CA HIS A 210 -18.09 9.00 14.18
C HIS A 210 -17.66 8.03 13.06
N GLY A 211 -16.42 8.09 12.59
CA GLY A 211 -15.83 7.04 11.74
C GLY A 211 -15.02 6.06 12.59
N HIS A 212 -15.47 4.81 12.75
CA HIS A 212 -14.61 3.75 13.26
C HIS A 212 -13.62 3.34 12.16
N HIS A 213 -12.38 3.82 12.27
CA HIS A 213 -11.28 3.40 11.42
C HIS A 213 -10.66 2.14 12.04
N PHE A 214 -10.66 1.01 11.31
CA PHE A 214 -9.94 -0.18 11.74
C PHE A 214 -8.66 -0.30 10.90
N PHE A 215 -7.64 0.51 11.22
CA PHE A 215 -6.28 0.21 10.77
C PHE A 215 -5.75 -0.90 11.68
N THR A 216 -5.17 -1.95 11.11
CA THR A 216 -4.46 -2.97 11.90
C THR A 216 -2.96 -2.81 11.63
N PRO A 217 -2.14 -2.46 12.64
CA PRO A 217 -0.71 -2.23 12.45
C PRO A 217 0.08 -3.54 12.25
N LEU A 218 -0.45 -4.64 12.76
CA LEU A 218 0.19 -5.95 12.79
C LEU A 218 0.62 -6.50 11.42
N PRO A 219 -0.22 -6.45 10.38
CA PRO A 219 0.12 -7.00 9.07
C PRO A 219 1.22 -6.15 8.42
N VAL A 220 1.14 -4.81 8.52
CA VAL A 220 2.18 -3.90 8.03
C VAL A 220 3.54 -4.28 8.61
N PHE A 221 3.61 -4.45 9.94
CA PHE A 221 4.85 -4.89 10.57
C PHE A 221 5.32 -6.27 10.08
N LYS A 222 4.44 -7.29 10.08
CA LYS A 222 4.82 -8.65 9.64
C LYS A 222 5.31 -8.68 8.20
N LEU A 223 4.74 -7.86 7.32
CA LEU A 223 5.21 -7.70 5.94
C LEU A 223 6.62 -7.10 5.89
N ARG A 224 6.82 -5.98 6.59
CA ARG A 224 8.12 -5.31 6.64
C ARG A 224 9.19 -6.17 7.31
N TYR A 225 8.79 -7.03 8.25
CA TYR A 225 9.68 -7.97 8.92
C TYR A 225 10.38 -8.94 7.95
N GLN A 226 9.79 -9.26 6.80
CA GLN A 226 10.46 -10.07 5.78
C GLN A 226 11.72 -9.38 5.21
N HIS A 227 11.74 -8.04 5.25
CA HIS A 227 12.84 -7.17 4.83
C HIS A 227 13.74 -6.73 5.99
N LYS A 228 13.77 -7.47 7.10
CA LYS A 228 14.55 -7.13 8.30
C LYS A 228 16.05 -6.90 8.06
N ASN A 229 16.59 -7.40 6.96
CA ASN A 229 18.00 -7.25 6.57
C ASN A 229 18.23 -6.15 5.51
N THR A 230 17.18 -5.52 4.98
CA THR A 230 17.27 -4.52 3.91
C THR A 230 16.55 -3.21 4.22
N LEU A 231 15.55 -3.22 5.10
CA LEU A 231 14.79 -2.03 5.49
C LEU A 231 15.66 -1.09 6.35
N GLU A 232 16.01 0.07 5.79
CA GLU A 232 16.84 1.11 6.40
C GLU A 232 15.99 2.22 7.07
N SER A 233 14.79 2.51 6.59
CA SER A 233 13.91 3.56 7.11
C SER A 233 12.46 3.10 7.23
N LEU A 234 11.83 3.33 8.38
CA LEU A 234 10.43 3.01 8.66
C LEU A 234 9.72 4.22 9.29
N ASP A 235 8.67 4.71 8.64
CA ASP A 235 7.85 5.83 9.13
C ASP A 235 6.36 5.45 9.14
N LEU A 236 5.77 5.37 10.33
CA LEU A 236 4.39 4.95 10.58
C LEU A 236 3.65 6.00 11.43
N ASP A 237 2.93 6.91 10.78
CA ASP A 237 2.07 7.92 11.42
C ASP A 237 0.61 7.50 11.33
N VAL A 238 0.19 6.60 12.23
CA VAL A 238 -1.14 5.96 12.19
C VAL A 238 -1.81 5.81 13.55
N GLU A 239 -1.08 6.08 14.64
CA GLU A 239 -1.52 5.77 16.00
C GLU A 239 -2.75 6.57 16.44
N SER A 240 -2.95 7.78 15.89
CA SER A 240 -4.14 8.59 16.12
C SER A 240 -5.45 7.87 15.77
N HIS A 241 -5.38 6.87 14.87
CA HIS A 241 -6.49 6.01 14.44
C HIS A 241 -6.54 4.67 15.18
N LEU A 242 -5.69 4.47 16.19
CA LEU A 242 -5.64 3.27 17.02
C LEU A 242 -6.10 3.59 18.44
N PRO A 243 -7.41 3.80 18.68
CA PRO A 243 -7.91 4.16 20.02
C PRO A 243 -7.54 3.13 21.09
N MET A 244 -7.36 1.86 20.71
CA MET A 244 -6.91 0.77 21.59
C MET A 244 -5.49 0.98 22.17
N LEU A 245 -4.66 1.83 21.56
CA LEU A 245 -3.30 2.12 22.02
C LEU A 245 -3.21 3.40 22.86
N LYS A 246 -4.27 4.22 22.91
CA LYS A 246 -4.28 5.49 23.67
C LYS A 246 -4.18 5.26 25.17
N ASP A 247 -4.87 4.24 25.66
CA ASP A 247 -4.85 3.84 27.07
C ASP A 247 -3.93 2.63 27.24
N TRP A 248 -2.69 2.71 26.75
CA TRP A 248 -1.69 1.66 26.91
C TRP A 248 -1.47 1.36 28.40
N ASP A 249 -2.19 0.38 28.92
CA ASP A 249 -1.93 -0.30 30.17
C ASP A 249 -1.59 -1.75 29.80
N ASP A 250 -0.42 -2.21 30.25
CA ASP A 250 0.12 -3.55 30.01
C ASP A 250 -0.86 -4.68 30.37
N LYS A 251 -1.92 -4.35 31.12
CA LYS A 251 -2.98 -5.25 31.57
C LYS A 251 -4.26 -5.24 30.72
N ASN A 252 -4.50 -4.22 29.91
CA ASN A 252 -5.81 -3.95 29.29
C ASN A 252 -5.86 -4.02 27.76
N ILE A 253 -4.72 -4.23 27.08
CA ILE A 253 -4.75 -4.52 25.65
C ILE A 253 -5.18 -5.97 25.50
N GLU A 254 -6.49 -6.19 25.35
CA GLU A 254 -7.00 -7.45 24.87
C GLU A 254 -6.35 -7.72 23.51
N ASP A 255 -5.62 -8.84 23.42
CA ASP A 255 -4.88 -9.22 22.22
C ASP A 255 -5.70 -9.13 20.95
N ASP A 256 -6.98 -9.49 21.07
CA ASP A 256 -7.95 -9.52 19.98
C ASP A 256 -8.21 -8.13 19.37
N SER A 257 -7.90 -7.03 20.06
CA SER A 257 -8.13 -5.66 19.58
C SER A 257 -7.12 -5.18 18.53
N VAL A 258 -5.87 -5.66 18.62
CA VAL A 258 -4.79 -5.39 17.64
C VAL A 258 -4.61 -6.59 16.69
N GLU A 259 -5.05 -7.78 17.11
CA GLU A 259 -4.97 -9.02 16.33
C GLU A 259 -6.30 -9.31 15.63
N MET A 260 -6.47 -8.74 14.43
CA MET A 260 -7.54 -9.20 13.54
C MET A 260 -7.12 -10.54 12.89
N ASN A 261 -7.20 -11.64 13.63
CA ASN A 261 -7.07 -12.98 13.05
C ASN A 261 -8.34 -13.26 12.20
N PRO A 262 -8.23 -13.51 10.89
CA PRO A 262 -9.40 -13.81 10.07
C PRO A 262 -9.90 -15.24 10.35
N GLY A 263 -10.45 -15.49 11.54
CA GLY A 263 -11.05 -16.75 11.96
C GLY A 263 -12.35 -17.12 11.22
N TRP A 264 -12.65 -16.45 10.10
CA TRP A 264 -13.84 -16.61 9.28
C TRP A 264 -13.58 -17.42 8.00
N LEU A 265 -12.35 -17.92 7.81
CA LEU A 265 -11.93 -18.59 6.58
C LEU A 265 -11.88 -20.11 6.79
N THR A 266 -12.55 -20.85 5.92
CA THR A 266 -12.65 -22.32 6.02
C THR A 266 -11.47 -23.03 5.34
N GLU A 267 -11.18 -24.28 5.72
CA GLU A 267 -10.06 -25.08 5.18
C GLU A 267 -10.16 -25.37 3.66
N GLU A 268 -11.33 -25.17 3.03
CA GLU A 268 -11.59 -25.49 1.61
C GLU A 268 -11.35 -24.32 0.62
N GLU A 269 -10.98 -23.12 1.08
CA GLU A 269 -10.94 -21.89 0.27
C GLU A 269 -9.50 -21.45 -0.13
N GLU A 270 -8.61 -22.40 -0.37
CA GLU A 270 -7.19 -22.16 -0.69
C GLU A 270 -6.95 -21.78 -2.18
N ALA A 271 -6.77 -20.49 -2.44
CA ALA A 271 -6.02 -19.99 -3.61
C ALA A 271 -4.65 -19.41 -3.20
N LEU A 272 -3.79 -19.12 -4.18
CA LEU A 272 -2.39 -18.68 -3.99
C LEU A 272 -2.24 -17.48 -3.05
N GLU A 273 -3.19 -16.53 -3.07
CA GLU A 273 -3.26 -15.37 -2.16
C GLU A 273 -3.48 -15.79 -0.70
N PHE A 274 -4.25 -16.85 -0.45
CA PHE A 274 -4.53 -17.38 0.88
C PHE A 274 -3.31 -18.03 1.55
N ARG A 275 -2.51 -18.78 0.77
CA ARG A 275 -1.24 -19.36 1.25
C ARG A 275 -0.27 -18.28 1.70
N PHE A 276 -0.22 -17.17 0.96
CA PHE A 276 0.65 -16.04 1.27
C PHE A 276 0.22 -15.33 2.56
N LEU A 277 -1.06 -15.00 2.72
CA LEU A 277 -1.56 -14.40 3.96
C LEU A 277 -1.29 -15.29 5.16
N THR A 278 -1.57 -16.59 5.03
CA THR A 278 -1.25 -17.60 6.04
C THR A 278 0.24 -17.64 6.37
N SER A 279 1.13 -17.38 5.40
CA SER A 279 2.57 -17.34 5.62
C SER A 279 3.03 -16.08 6.38
N ILE A 280 2.47 -14.90 6.08
CA ILE A 280 2.76 -13.66 6.79
C ILE A 280 2.32 -13.78 8.24
N TRP A 281 1.14 -14.36 8.47
CA TRP A 281 0.61 -14.50 9.82
C TRP A 281 1.44 -15.38 10.73
N LYS A 282 2.21 -16.32 10.16
CA LYS A 282 3.17 -17.16 10.88
C LYS A 282 4.47 -16.43 11.24
N LEU A 283 4.71 -15.24 10.71
CA LEU A 283 5.89 -14.46 11.05
C LEU A 283 5.80 -13.98 12.49
N GLU A 284 6.91 -14.18 13.21
CA GLU A 284 7.12 -13.70 14.56
C GLU A 284 8.42 -12.91 14.64
N GLY A 285 8.43 -11.86 15.44
CA GLY A 285 9.60 -11.01 15.63
C GLY A 285 9.26 -9.66 16.25
N SER A 286 10.26 -8.83 16.43
CA SER A 286 10.19 -7.54 17.13
C SER A 286 10.94 -6.47 16.34
N LEU A 287 10.80 -5.20 16.73
CA LEU A 287 11.60 -4.12 16.14
C LEU A 287 13.11 -4.38 16.24
N GLN A 288 13.56 -5.07 17.30
CA GLN A 288 14.97 -5.42 17.50
C GLN A 288 15.55 -6.24 16.36
N ASP A 289 14.73 -7.07 15.71
CA ASP A 289 15.15 -7.98 14.65
C ASP A 289 15.37 -7.27 13.30
N LEU A 290 14.91 -6.02 13.15
CA LEU A 290 15.10 -5.19 11.95
C LEU A 290 16.55 -4.68 11.88
N SER A 291 17.48 -5.60 11.64
CA SER A 291 18.92 -5.38 11.70
C SER A 291 19.46 -4.29 10.75
N ALA A 292 18.78 -4.00 9.63
CA ALA A 292 19.20 -2.94 8.71
C ALA A 292 18.65 -1.55 9.07
N LEU A 293 17.72 -1.46 10.04
CA LEU A 293 16.97 -0.23 10.30
C LEU A 293 17.86 0.83 10.94
N LYS A 294 17.95 1.99 10.27
CA LYS A 294 18.71 3.17 10.69
C LYS A 294 17.81 4.32 11.13
N SER A 295 16.62 4.44 10.55
CA SER A 295 15.66 5.50 10.84
C SER A 295 14.30 4.92 11.19
N LEU A 296 13.74 5.32 12.34
CA LEU A 296 12.42 4.93 12.79
C LEU A 296 11.62 6.16 13.22
N SER A 297 10.43 6.31 12.65
CA SER A 297 9.45 7.34 12.99
C SER A 297 8.12 6.64 13.25
N ILE A 298 7.62 6.69 14.48
CA ILE A 298 6.48 5.86 14.87
C ILE A 298 5.76 6.43 16.11
N GLY A 299 4.46 6.14 16.23
CA GLY A 299 3.70 6.43 17.45
C GLY A 299 4.21 5.68 18.69
N ILE A 300 4.06 6.28 19.87
CA ILE A 300 4.56 5.71 21.14
C ILE A 300 3.93 4.36 21.48
N GLY A 301 2.61 4.22 21.38
CA GLY A 301 1.92 2.96 21.63
C GLY A 301 2.37 1.84 20.67
N LEU A 302 2.56 2.16 19.39
CA LEU A 302 3.07 1.22 18.39
C LEU A 302 4.54 0.85 18.62
N LEU A 303 5.36 1.81 19.03
CA LEU A 303 6.75 1.57 19.40
C LEU A 303 6.83 0.54 20.53
N LEU A 304 6.07 0.76 21.60
CA LEU A 304 5.99 -0.16 22.75
C LEU A 304 5.42 -1.53 22.33
N PHE A 305 4.39 -1.53 21.48
CA PHE A 305 3.80 -2.77 20.97
C PHE A 305 4.80 -3.62 20.19
N PHE A 306 5.49 -3.06 19.18
CA PHE A 306 6.40 -3.85 18.35
C PHE A 306 7.74 -4.17 19.02
N THR A 307 8.15 -3.42 20.05
CA THR A 307 9.33 -3.76 20.86
C THR A 307 9.08 -4.93 21.81
N ARG A 308 7.84 -5.14 22.28
CA ARG A 308 7.44 -6.36 23.02
C ARG A 308 7.49 -7.62 22.18
N GLY A 309 7.39 -7.45 20.86
CA GLY A 309 7.36 -8.52 19.88
C GLY A 309 5.95 -8.87 19.42
N VAL A 310 5.89 -9.32 18.19
CA VAL A 310 4.72 -9.80 17.48
C VAL A 310 4.83 -11.31 17.35
N HIS A 311 3.87 -12.04 17.91
CA HIS A 311 3.88 -13.51 17.94
C HIS A 311 2.53 -14.08 17.46
N VAL A 312 2.51 -15.33 17.02
CA VAL A 312 1.27 -16.06 16.69
C VAL A 312 0.49 -16.39 17.95
N ASN A 313 1.21 -16.72 19.02
CA ASN A 313 0.63 -16.87 20.35
C ASN A 313 1.01 -15.63 21.17
N PRO A 314 0.06 -14.76 21.48
CA PRO A 314 0.36 -13.53 22.17
C PRO A 314 0.92 -13.70 23.59
N LYS A 315 0.62 -14.83 24.24
CA LYS A 315 1.18 -15.17 25.55
C LYS A 315 2.71 -15.33 25.52
N LYS A 316 3.31 -15.41 24.33
CA LYS A 316 4.78 -15.44 24.14
C LYS A 316 5.41 -14.04 24.10
N ARG A 317 4.62 -12.97 24.03
CA ARG A 317 5.15 -11.60 24.07
C ARG A 317 5.89 -11.35 25.38
N ARG A 318 6.86 -10.45 25.35
CA ARG A 318 7.64 -10.09 26.53
C ARG A 318 6.72 -9.52 27.62
N ALA A 319 6.62 -10.24 28.74
CA ALA A 319 5.82 -9.81 29.90
C ALA A 319 6.38 -8.53 30.54
N SER A 320 7.71 -8.38 30.53
CA SER A 320 8.42 -7.17 30.89
C SER A 320 9.51 -6.90 29.86
N PHE A 321 9.75 -5.63 29.56
CA PHE A 321 10.80 -5.20 28.65
C PHE A 321 11.24 -3.78 28.97
N THR A 322 12.44 -3.46 28.51
CA THR A 322 13.00 -2.12 28.52
C THR A 322 13.13 -1.68 27.08
N LEU A 323 12.51 -0.56 26.71
CA LEU A 323 12.51 -0.07 25.34
C LEU A 323 13.94 0.06 24.79
N ALA A 324 14.85 0.64 25.57
CA ALA A 324 16.25 0.85 25.18
C ALA A 324 16.97 -0.44 24.78
N ASP A 325 16.68 -1.57 25.45
CA ASP A 325 17.31 -2.87 25.17
C ASP A 325 16.68 -3.59 23.98
N CYS A 326 15.52 -3.12 23.51
CA CYS A 326 14.70 -3.75 22.48
C CYS A 326 14.68 -2.97 21.15
N LEU A 327 15.47 -1.91 21.04
CA LEU A 327 15.64 -1.18 19.79
C LEU A 327 16.56 -1.94 18.81
N PRO A 328 16.37 -1.78 17.48
CA PRO A 328 17.28 -2.34 16.50
C PRO A 328 18.70 -1.81 16.68
N GLY A 329 19.69 -2.70 16.58
CA GLY A 329 21.08 -2.39 16.94
C GLY A 329 21.76 -1.34 16.05
N ASN A 330 21.28 -1.14 14.82
CA ASN A 330 21.81 -0.17 13.86
C ASN A 330 20.98 1.13 13.80
N LEU A 331 20.04 1.32 14.73
CA LEU A 331 19.17 2.48 14.72
C LEU A 331 19.98 3.74 15.06
N GLU A 332 19.93 4.73 14.17
CA GLU A 332 20.63 6.02 14.30
C GLU A 332 19.66 7.16 14.61
N PHE A 333 18.43 7.11 14.09
CA PHE A 333 17.42 8.16 14.24
C PHE A 333 16.12 7.58 14.78
N LEU A 334 15.58 8.17 15.85
CA LEU A 334 14.30 7.80 16.43
C LEU A 334 13.41 9.04 16.59
N CYS A 335 12.28 9.07 15.90
CA CYS A 335 11.22 10.06 16.08
C CYS A 335 10.01 9.39 16.74
N ILE A 336 9.64 9.87 17.93
CA ILE A 336 8.49 9.36 18.67
C ILE A 336 7.32 10.31 18.46
N GLN A 337 6.26 9.81 17.84
CA GLN A 337 5.10 10.62 17.50
C GLN A 337 4.02 10.49 18.58
N GLY A 338 3.38 11.62 18.93
CA GLY A 338 2.22 11.63 19.83
C GLY A 338 2.53 11.33 21.30
N TYR A 339 3.79 11.32 21.71
CA TYR A 339 4.15 11.25 23.12
C TYR A 339 3.81 12.57 23.82
N GLU A 340 3.06 12.49 24.91
CA GLU A 340 2.76 13.62 25.79
C GLU A 340 3.19 13.28 27.21
N LYS A 341 4.09 14.10 27.76
CA LYS A 341 4.63 13.90 29.11
C LYS A 341 3.53 13.96 30.17
N GLY A 342 3.55 13.03 31.12
CA GLY A 342 2.57 12.94 32.20
C GLY A 342 1.21 12.35 31.80
N LEU A 343 1.01 11.96 30.53
CA LEU A 343 -0.24 11.34 30.09
C LEU A 343 -0.35 9.86 30.46
N ASN A 344 0.76 9.12 30.40
CA ASN A 344 0.81 7.68 30.66
C ASN A 344 2.09 7.31 31.42
N GLU A 345 1.95 6.86 32.67
CA GLU A 345 3.07 6.54 33.57
C GLU A 345 3.98 5.44 33.02
N THR A 346 3.42 4.44 32.34
CA THR A 346 4.18 3.34 31.73
C THR A 346 5.07 3.86 30.60
N SER A 347 4.49 4.68 29.71
CA SER A 347 5.21 5.30 28.61
C SER A 347 6.27 6.26 29.13
N GLU A 348 5.97 7.05 30.15
CA GLU A 348 6.93 7.97 30.79
C GLU A 348 8.12 7.22 31.40
N THR A 349 7.87 6.12 32.11
CA THR A 349 8.93 5.27 32.67
C THR A 349 9.85 4.72 31.57
N GLN A 350 9.28 4.25 30.45
CA GLN A 350 10.05 3.75 29.32
C GLN A 350 10.84 4.87 28.62
N MET A 351 10.27 6.07 28.49
CA MET A 351 10.95 7.23 27.91
C MET A 351 12.10 7.72 28.80
N ASP A 352 11.90 7.80 30.11
CA ASP A 352 12.94 8.18 31.07
C ASP A 352 14.13 7.22 31.01
N HIS A 353 13.86 5.91 30.94
CA HIS A 353 14.91 4.92 30.78
C HIS A 353 15.63 5.03 29.43
N LEU A 354 14.89 5.23 28.33
CA LEU A 354 15.45 5.46 27.00
C LEU A 354 16.38 6.68 27.00
N LEU A 355 15.94 7.80 27.58
CA LEU A 355 16.70 9.04 27.70
C LEU A 355 17.96 8.87 28.54
N ALA A 356 17.89 8.14 29.65
CA ALA A 356 19.05 7.84 30.48
C ALA A 356 20.11 7.02 29.71
N TYR A 357 19.67 5.99 28.96
CA TYR A 357 20.53 5.14 28.16
C TYR A 357 21.14 5.86 26.95
N TYR A 358 20.37 6.75 26.32
CA TYR A 358 20.86 7.62 25.26
C TYR A 358 21.97 8.54 25.77
N LYS A 359 21.76 9.18 26.92
CA LYS A 359 22.75 10.07 27.57
C LYS A 359 24.00 9.34 28.04
N SER A 360 23.92 8.05 28.35
CA SER A 360 25.09 7.25 28.73
C SER A 360 25.95 6.81 27.54
N GLY A 361 25.50 7.02 26.30
CA GLY A 361 26.21 6.62 25.08
C GLY A 361 26.15 5.11 24.80
N ASN A 362 25.21 4.39 25.42
CA ASN A 362 25.04 2.95 25.23
C ASN A 362 24.19 2.56 24.02
N LEU A 363 23.63 3.56 23.31
CA LEU A 363 22.85 3.37 22.10
C LEU A 363 23.61 3.93 20.89
N ASN A 364 23.45 3.29 19.73
CA ASN A 364 23.96 3.80 18.45
C ASN A 364 23.15 4.98 17.88
N LEU A 365 22.14 5.45 18.63
CA LEU A 365 21.31 6.60 18.28
C LEU A 365 22.15 7.87 18.24
N LYS A 366 22.03 8.60 17.14
CA LYS A 366 22.58 9.95 16.95
C LYS A 366 21.58 11.03 17.34
N GLU A 367 20.29 10.74 17.21
CA GLU A 367 19.22 11.71 17.44
C GLU A 367 17.94 11.02 17.93
N ILE A 368 17.29 11.65 18.91
CA ILE A 368 15.94 11.31 19.36
C ILE A 368 15.09 12.58 19.35
N THR A 369 13.91 12.53 18.71
CA THR A 369 12.95 13.64 18.64
C THR A 369 11.56 13.21 19.10
N GLY A 370 10.72 14.18 19.45
CA GLY A 370 9.32 13.95 19.85
C GLY A 370 9.13 13.47 21.30
N ILE A 371 10.08 13.80 22.17
CA ILE A 371 10.10 13.42 23.60
C ILE A 371 10.11 14.64 24.55
N GLU A 372 9.92 15.84 24.01
CA GLU A 372 9.97 17.11 24.77
C GLU A 372 8.66 17.44 25.49
#